data_AF-A0A2J8K427-F1
#
_entry.id   AF-A0A2J8K427-F1
#
_cell.length_a   1.000
_cell.length_b   1.000
_cell.length_c   1.000
_cell.angle_alpha   90.00
_cell.angle_beta   90.00
_cell.angle_gamma   90.00
#
_symmetry.space_group_name_H-M   'P 1'
#
loop_
_entity.id
_entity.type
_entity.pdbx_description
1 polymer ?
#
loop_
_entity_poly.entity_id
_entity_poly.type
_entity_poly.pdbx_seq_one_letter_code
_entity_poly.pdbx_strand_id
1 'polypeptide(L)'
;MLPLCLELSGKRPRHSWADALSTIRLPHVKYICPHAPRIPVTLNMKMVMPSWFDLMGLSPDAPEDEAGIKKAAENIKALIEHEMKNGIPANRIVLGGFSQGGALSLYTALTCPHPLAGIVALSCWLPLHRAFPQAANGSAKDLAILQCHGELDPMVPVRFGA
;
A
#
# COMPACT_ATOMS: atom_id res chain seq x y z
N MET A 1 22.98 -2.95 8.29
CA MET A 1 22.19 -2.36 7.19
C MET A 1 20.74 -2.86 7.33
N LEU A 2 19.80 -1.97 7.64
CA LEU A 2 18.49 -2.28 8.22
C LEU A 2 17.43 -2.56 7.10
N PRO A 3 16.57 -3.59 7.15
CA PRO A 3 15.38 -3.67 6.30
C PRO A 3 14.40 -2.55 6.64
N LEU A 4 13.51 -2.24 5.69
CA LEU A 4 12.49 -1.22 5.83
C LEU A 4 11.10 -1.82 5.66
N CYS A 5 10.20 -1.55 6.60
CA CYS A 5 8.76 -1.77 6.43
C CYS A 5 8.07 -0.41 6.24
N LEU A 6 7.50 -0.19 5.06
CA LEU A 6 6.70 0.99 4.76
C LEU A 6 5.23 0.65 4.91
N GLU A 7 4.55 1.22 5.91
CA GLU A 7 3.16 0.90 6.17
C GLU A 7 2.21 2.05 5.85
N LEU A 8 1.33 1.81 4.88
CA LEU A 8 0.34 2.78 4.44
C LEU A 8 -0.95 2.57 5.21
N SER A 9 -1.27 3.48 6.13
CA SER A 9 -2.55 3.48 6.83
C SER A 9 -3.65 3.94 5.87
N GLY A 10 -4.84 3.30 5.90
CA GLY A 10 -6.05 3.83 5.28
C GLY A 10 -6.58 5.07 6.03
N LYS A 11 -7.89 5.13 6.31
CA LYS A 11 -8.52 6.27 7.01
C LYS A 11 -8.24 6.35 8.52
N ARG A 12 -7.49 5.40 9.11
CA ARG A 12 -7.17 5.37 10.55
C ARG A 12 -5.89 6.19 10.86
N PRO A 13 -5.76 6.77 12.07
CA PRO A 13 -4.58 7.56 12.45
C PRO A 13 -3.28 6.72 12.50
N ARG A 14 -2.16 7.31 12.04
CA ARG A 14 -0.80 6.72 12.05
C ARG A 14 -0.38 6.10 13.38
N HIS A 15 -0.78 6.71 14.51
CA HIS A 15 -0.41 6.24 15.84
C HIS A 15 -0.78 4.76 16.03
N SER A 16 -1.93 4.32 15.51
CA SER A 16 -2.37 2.93 15.64
C SER A 16 -1.43 1.90 15.01
N TRP A 17 -0.85 2.20 13.85
CA TRP A 17 -0.01 1.25 13.11
C TRP A 17 1.45 1.28 13.54
N ALA A 18 1.99 2.47 13.82
CA ALA A 18 3.31 2.58 14.42
C ALA A 18 3.37 1.86 15.78
N ASP A 19 2.32 2.00 16.60
CA ASP A 19 2.22 1.32 17.89
C ASP A 19 2.06 -0.20 17.70
N ALA A 20 1.21 -0.65 16.78
CA ALA A 20 1.05 -2.08 16.48
C ALA A 20 2.37 -2.72 16.00
N LEU A 21 3.06 -2.11 15.03
CA LEU A 21 4.34 -2.58 14.52
C LEU A 21 5.44 -2.57 15.59
N SER A 22 5.36 -1.66 16.58
CA SER A 22 6.33 -1.62 17.67
C SER A 22 6.33 -2.91 18.51
N THR A 23 5.20 -3.61 18.60
CA THR A 23 5.06 -4.86 19.37
C THR A 23 5.74 -6.07 18.71
N ILE A 24 5.92 -6.02 17.39
CA ILE A 24 6.57 -7.06 16.57
C ILE A 24 7.89 -6.58 15.96
N ARG A 25 8.47 -5.53 16.54
CA ARG A 25 9.63 -4.84 16.01
C ARG A 25 10.85 -5.75 16.01
N LEU A 26 11.43 -5.94 14.83
CA LEU A 26 12.76 -6.53 14.71
C LEU A 26 13.84 -5.46 14.97
N PRO A 27 14.89 -5.76 15.76
CA PRO A 27 15.88 -4.75 16.17
C PRO A 27 16.66 -4.16 15.00
N HIS A 28 16.74 -4.90 13.91
CA HIS A 28 17.45 -4.51 12.71
C HIS A 28 16.52 -3.91 11.64
N VAL A 29 15.22 -3.74 11.87
CA VAL A 29 14.25 -3.20 10.89
C VAL A 29 13.86 -1.76 11.25
N LYS A 30 13.89 -0.88 10.25
CA LYS A 30 13.30 0.45 10.29
C LYS A 30 11.84 0.34 9.85
N TYR A 31 10.92 0.95 10.59
CA TYR A 31 9.50 1.00 10.23
C TYR A 31 9.13 2.45 9.93
N ILE A 32 8.60 2.72 8.73
CA ILE A 32 8.16 4.04 8.30
C ILE A 32 6.66 3.96 7.99
N CYS A 33 5.85 4.68 8.77
CA CYS A 33 4.41 4.81 8.52
C CYS A 33 4.14 6.25 8.04
N PRO A 34 4.18 6.54 6.71
CA PRO A 34 3.93 7.87 6.20
C PRO A 34 2.46 8.26 6.39
N HIS A 35 2.20 9.56 6.51
CA HIS A 35 0.84 10.08 6.61
C HIS A 35 0.24 10.29 5.22
N ALA A 36 -0.98 9.81 5.00
CA ALA A 36 -1.73 10.15 3.81
C ALA A 36 -2.04 11.66 3.77
N PRO A 37 -2.00 12.31 2.60
CA PRO A 37 -2.40 13.70 2.47
C PRO A 37 -3.91 13.86 2.77
N ARG A 38 -4.30 15.06 3.19
CA ARG A 38 -5.72 15.39 3.36
C ARG A 38 -6.31 15.81 2.01
N ILE A 39 -7.21 15.01 1.47
CA ILE A 39 -7.88 15.25 0.19
C ILE A 39 -9.40 15.07 0.33
N PRO A 40 -10.23 15.69 -0.52
CA PRO A 40 -11.65 15.39 -0.58
C PRO A 40 -11.88 13.95 -1.04
N VAL A 41 -12.79 13.22 -0.39
CA VAL A 41 -13.12 11.83 -0.74
C VAL A 41 -14.57 11.74 -1.24
N THR A 42 -14.76 11.36 -2.50
CA THR A 42 -16.05 11.32 -3.20
C THR A 42 -17.06 10.41 -2.48
N LEU A 43 -16.65 9.21 -2.09
CA LEU A 43 -17.46 8.23 -1.34
C LEU A 43 -17.99 8.81 -0.02
N ASN A 44 -17.31 9.81 0.54
CA ASN A 44 -17.67 10.44 1.81
C ASN A 44 -18.14 11.88 1.60
N MET A 45 -18.99 12.11 0.59
CA MET A 45 -19.59 13.42 0.29
C MET A 45 -18.55 14.54 0.10
N LYS A 46 -17.38 14.21 -0.49
CA LYS A 46 -16.24 15.13 -0.68
C LYS A 46 -15.67 15.73 0.61
N MET A 47 -15.94 15.13 1.78
CA MET A 47 -15.29 15.53 3.02
C MET A 47 -13.77 15.38 2.90
N VAL A 48 -13.03 16.37 3.42
CA VAL A 48 -11.57 16.40 3.42
C VAL A 48 -11.02 15.56 4.57
N MET A 49 -10.33 14.47 4.25
CA MET A 49 -9.75 13.54 5.22
C MET A 49 -8.46 12.91 4.69
N PRO A 50 -7.64 12.29 5.56
CA PRO A 50 -6.48 11.52 5.12
C PRO A 50 -6.91 10.41 4.16
N SER A 51 -6.40 10.45 2.92
CA SER A 51 -6.66 9.45 1.88
C SER A 51 -5.52 9.49 0.86
N TRP A 52 -5.08 8.33 0.38
CA TRP A 52 -3.97 8.25 -0.58
C TRP A 52 -4.37 8.67 -2.00
N PHE A 53 -5.60 8.34 -2.37
CA PHE A 53 -6.25 8.67 -3.64
C PHE A 53 -7.75 8.80 -3.41
N ASP A 54 -8.52 9.31 -4.38
CA ASP A 54 -9.97 9.43 -4.23
C ASP A 54 -10.65 8.04 -4.25
N LEU A 55 -11.62 7.84 -3.37
CA LEU A 55 -12.46 6.64 -3.35
C LEU A 55 -13.84 7.04 -3.82
N MET A 56 -14.34 6.41 -4.88
CA MET A 56 -15.65 6.71 -5.47
C MET A 56 -16.69 5.62 -5.18
N GLY A 57 -16.24 4.41 -4.82
CA GLY A 57 -17.12 3.30 -4.45
C GLY A 57 -16.35 2.18 -3.74
N LEU A 58 -17.09 1.17 -3.29
CA LEU A 58 -16.55 -0.04 -2.64
C LEU A 58 -16.90 -1.33 -3.40
N SER A 59 -17.52 -1.22 -4.59
CA SER A 59 -17.79 -2.37 -5.46
C SER A 59 -16.64 -2.58 -6.46
N PRO A 60 -16.47 -3.79 -7.02
CA PRO A 60 -15.42 -4.06 -8.01
C PRO A 60 -15.58 -3.28 -9.31
N ASP A 61 -16.81 -2.88 -9.62
CA ASP A 61 -17.16 -2.10 -10.81
C ASP A 61 -17.22 -0.59 -10.52
N ALA A 62 -16.90 -0.16 -9.30
CA ALA A 62 -16.81 1.25 -8.99
C ALA A 62 -15.68 1.90 -9.80
N PRO A 63 -15.87 3.13 -10.30
CA PRO A 63 -14.77 3.89 -10.88
C PRO A 63 -13.63 4.07 -9.86
N GLU A 64 -12.39 3.90 -10.32
CA GLU A 64 -11.19 4.13 -9.52
C GLU A 64 -10.47 5.40 -9.97
N ASP A 65 -9.81 6.08 -9.03
CA ASP A 65 -9.03 7.29 -9.29
C ASP A 65 -7.66 6.92 -9.88
N GLU A 66 -7.64 6.51 -11.14
CA GLU A 66 -6.41 6.04 -11.81
C GLU A 66 -5.27 7.05 -11.70
N ALA A 67 -5.57 8.34 -11.90
CA ALA A 67 -4.57 9.41 -11.80
C ALA A 67 -4.04 9.57 -10.38
N GLY A 68 -4.92 9.56 -9.36
CA GLY A 68 -4.52 9.64 -7.96
C GLY A 68 -3.77 8.40 -7.48
N ILE A 69 -4.17 7.19 -7.90
CA ILE A 69 -3.48 5.94 -7.58
C ILE A 69 -2.06 5.97 -8.13
N LYS A 70 -1.89 6.31 -9.42
CA LYS A 70 -0.56 6.44 -10.04
C LYS A 70 0.28 7.50 -9.35
N LYS A 71 -0.27 8.68 -9.08
CA LYS A 71 0.43 9.76 -8.37
C LYS A 71 0.88 9.33 -6.96
N ALA A 72 0.01 8.65 -6.22
CA ALA A 72 0.34 8.15 -4.90
C ALA A 72 1.44 7.07 -4.98
N ALA A 73 1.38 6.19 -5.97
CA ALA A 73 2.39 5.16 -6.19
C ALA A 73 3.76 5.77 -6.49
N GLU A 74 3.84 6.81 -7.33
CA GLU A 74 5.09 7.53 -7.60
C GLU A 74 5.67 8.20 -6.34
N ASN A 75 4.82 8.73 -5.45
CA ASN A 75 5.29 9.26 -4.16
C ASN A 75 5.90 8.17 -3.28
N ILE A 76 5.32 6.96 -3.27
CA ILE A 76 5.89 5.84 -2.52
C ILE A 76 7.17 5.32 -3.18
N LYS A 77 7.24 5.25 -4.52
CA LYS A 77 8.49 4.92 -5.24
C LYS A 77 9.61 5.90 -4.93
N ALA A 78 9.32 7.20 -4.89
CA ALA A 78 10.31 8.21 -4.48
C ALA A 78 10.83 7.97 -3.04
N LEU A 79 9.97 7.53 -2.13
CA LEU A 79 10.37 7.17 -0.76
C LEU A 79 11.22 5.89 -0.73
N ILE A 80 10.91 4.89 -1.55
CA ILE A 80 11.74 3.69 -1.73
C ILE A 80 13.13 4.08 -2.25
N GLU A 81 13.19 4.89 -3.31
CA GLU A 81 14.45 5.38 -3.88
C GLU A 81 15.28 6.19 -2.88
N HIS A 82 14.63 7.01 -2.07
CA HIS A 82 15.30 7.74 -0.98
C HIS A 82 15.97 6.79 0.01
N GLU A 83 15.30 5.71 0.41
CA GLU A 83 15.85 4.75 1.35
C GLU A 83 16.96 3.90 0.72
N MET A 84 16.85 3.62 -0.58
CA MET A 84 17.93 3.02 -1.38
C MET A 84 19.17 3.91 -1.44
N LYS A 85 19.01 5.21 -1.67
CA LYS A 85 20.11 6.20 -1.64
C LYS A 85 20.77 6.28 -0.26
N ASN A 86 20.02 6.03 0.81
CA ASN A 86 20.52 5.95 2.18
C ASN A 86 21.06 4.56 2.57
N GLY A 87 21.27 3.68 1.59
CA GLY A 87 21.96 2.41 1.78
C GLY A 87 21.08 1.21 2.14
N ILE A 88 19.75 1.29 2.01
CA ILE A 88 18.86 0.13 2.17
C ILE A 88 18.51 -0.42 0.78
N PRO A 89 19.09 -1.54 0.32
CA PRO A 89 18.81 -2.07 -1.01
C PRO A 89 17.34 -2.50 -1.14
N ALA A 90 16.80 -2.45 -2.37
CA ALA A 90 15.38 -2.72 -2.63
C ALA A 90 14.91 -4.08 -2.11
N ASN A 91 15.73 -5.12 -2.24
CA ASN A 91 15.46 -6.47 -1.74
C ASN A 91 15.47 -6.60 -0.20
N ARG A 92 15.63 -5.48 0.53
CA ARG A 92 15.47 -5.36 1.97
C ARG A 92 14.29 -4.43 2.34
N ILE A 93 13.50 -4.00 1.36
CA ILE A 93 12.34 -3.13 1.54
C ILE A 93 11.07 -3.97 1.35
N VAL A 94 10.23 -3.96 2.38
CA VAL A 94 8.86 -4.52 2.37
C VAL A 94 7.87 -3.36 2.34
N LEU A 95 6.96 -3.38 1.37
CA LEU A 95 5.79 -2.49 1.40
C LEU A 95 4.64 -3.19 2.12
N GLY A 96 3.89 -2.47 2.92
CA GLY A 96 2.73 -2.99 3.60
C GLY A 96 1.64 -1.96 3.75
N GLY A 97 0.44 -2.40 4.05
CA GLY A 97 -0.65 -1.48 4.31
C GLY A 97 -1.97 -2.16 4.58
N PHE A 98 -2.90 -1.35 5.08
CA PHE A 98 -4.24 -1.79 5.42
C PHE A 98 -5.30 -1.09 4.57
N SER A 99 -6.29 -1.84 4.08
CA SER A 99 -7.39 -1.33 3.27
C SER A 99 -6.84 -0.53 2.07
N GLN A 100 -7.20 0.74 1.91
CA GLN A 100 -6.69 1.59 0.83
C GLN A 100 -5.15 1.64 0.78
N GLY A 101 -4.47 1.64 1.93
CA GLY A 101 -3.02 1.65 1.96
C GLY A 101 -2.41 0.30 1.52
N GLY A 102 -3.08 -0.81 1.83
CA GLY A 102 -2.70 -2.13 1.30
C GLY A 102 -2.87 -2.20 -0.22
N ALA A 103 -3.96 -1.61 -0.73
CA ALA A 103 -4.21 -1.48 -2.16
C ALA A 103 -3.11 -0.67 -2.86
N LEU A 104 -2.70 0.45 -2.27
CA LEU A 104 -1.58 1.25 -2.78
C LEU A 104 -0.24 0.50 -2.73
N SER A 105 0.02 -0.25 -1.66
CA SER A 105 1.24 -1.06 -1.51
C SER A 105 1.31 -2.16 -2.57
N LEU A 106 0.20 -2.85 -2.86
CA LEU A 106 0.11 -3.83 -3.95
C LEU A 106 0.44 -3.20 -5.30
N TYR A 107 -0.27 -2.13 -5.67
CA TYR A 107 -0.06 -1.46 -6.95
C TYR A 107 1.37 -0.92 -7.10
N THR A 108 1.89 -0.31 -6.04
CA THR A 108 3.23 0.27 -6.05
C THR A 108 4.29 -0.81 -6.22
N ALA A 109 4.22 -1.89 -5.45
CA ALA A 109 5.22 -2.94 -5.52
C ALA A 109 5.19 -3.69 -6.86
N LEU A 110 3.99 -4.00 -7.38
CA LEU A 110 3.83 -4.68 -8.67
C LEU A 110 4.28 -3.82 -9.87
N THR A 111 4.26 -2.49 -9.74
CA THR A 111 4.68 -1.55 -10.80
C THR A 111 6.06 -0.91 -10.52
N CYS A 112 6.74 -1.29 -9.44
CA CYS A 112 8.04 -0.74 -9.07
C CYS A 112 9.14 -1.34 -9.96
N PRO A 113 10.04 -0.56 -10.55
CA PRO A 113 11.15 -1.11 -11.35
C PRO A 113 12.24 -1.78 -10.51
N HIS A 114 12.20 -1.65 -9.19
CA HIS A 114 13.17 -2.22 -8.27
C HIS A 114 12.64 -3.53 -7.65
N PRO A 115 13.48 -4.57 -7.48
CA PRO A 115 13.06 -5.84 -6.91
C PRO A 115 12.93 -5.71 -5.38
N LEU A 116 11.71 -5.40 -4.93
CA LEU A 116 11.38 -5.30 -3.51
C LEU A 116 11.40 -6.66 -2.83
N ALA A 117 11.60 -6.69 -1.51
CA ALA A 117 11.66 -7.92 -0.73
C ALA A 117 10.30 -8.63 -0.66
N GLY A 118 9.22 -7.85 -0.55
CA GLY A 118 7.87 -8.40 -0.44
C GLY A 118 6.80 -7.36 -0.13
N ILE A 119 5.57 -7.86 -0.01
CA ILE A 119 4.36 -7.09 0.32
C ILE A 119 3.65 -7.72 1.53
N VAL A 120 3.15 -6.88 2.43
CA VAL A 120 2.16 -7.26 3.45
C VAL A 120 0.84 -6.52 3.20
N ALA A 121 -0.13 -7.21 2.59
CA ALA A 121 -1.40 -6.66 2.12
C ALA A 121 -2.54 -7.05 3.07
N LEU A 122 -3.06 -6.12 3.87
CA LEU A 122 -4.05 -6.40 4.91
C LEU A 122 -5.43 -5.85 4.55
N SER A 123 -6.42 -6.74 4.40
CA SER A 123 -7.84 -6.42 4.18
C SER A 123 -8.05 -5.39 3.06
N CYS A 124 -7.45 -5.65 1.90
CA CYS A 124 -7.38 -4.72 0.77
C CYS A 124 -7.72 -5.40 -0.56
N TRP A 125 -7.52 -4.67 -1.66
CA TRP A 125 -7.77 -5.12 -3.03
C TRP A 125 -6.61 -4.67 -3.93
N LEU A 126 -6.48 -5.25 -5.13
CA LEU A 126 -5.58 -4.74 -6.16
C LEU A 126 -6.30 -3.63 -6.95
N PRO A 127 -5.88 -2.36 -6.89
CA PRO A 127 -6.50 -1.31 -7.68
C PRO A 127 -6.06 -1.42 -9.14
N LEU A 128 -6.91 -0.98 -10.05
CA LEU A 128 -6.72 -1.05 -11.50
C LEU A 128 -6.45 -2.49 -11.98
N HIS A 129 -7.04 -3.48 -11.30
CA HIS A 129 -6.76 -4.91 -11.50
C HIS A 129 -6.87 -5.38 -12.97
N ARG A 130 -7.77 -4.77 -13.76
CA ARG A 130 -7.95 -5.09 -15.19
C ARG A 130 -6.74 -4.77 -16.07
N ALA A 131 -5.81 -3.92 -15.61
CA ALA A 131 -4.57 -3.62 -16.32
C ALA A 131 -3.46 -4.66 -16.09
N PHE A 132 -3.67 -5.61 -15.16
CA PHE A 132 -2.73 -6.68 -14.85
C PHE A 132 -3.06 -7.96 -15.63
N PRO A 133 -2.04 -8.75 -16.04
CA PRO A 133 -0.62 -8.64 -15.67
C PRO A 133 0.22 -7.64 -16.47
N GLN A 134 -0.31 -7.00 -17.52
CA GLN A 134 0.46 -6.16 -18.46
C GLN A 134 1.08 -4.92 -17.80
N ALA A 135 0.45 -4.37 -16.76
CA ALA A 135 0.97 -3.24 -16.01
C ALA A 135 2.10 -3.61 -15.02
N ALA A 136 2.30 -4.90 -14.72
CA ALA A 136 3.34 -5.33 -13.78
C ALA A 136 4.75 -5.13 -14.37
N ASN A 137 5.69 -4.74 -13.51
CA ASN A 137 7.09 -4.65 -13.88
C ASN A 137 7.77 -6.04 -13.81
N GLY A 138 8.76 -6.29 -14.66
CA GLY A 138 9.51 -7.54 -14.67
C GLY A 138 10.26 -7.84 -13.37
N SER A 139 10.57 -6.82 -12.57
CA SER A 139 11.15 -6.93 -11.22
C SER A 139 10.22 -7.58 -10.18
N ALA A 140 8.90 -7.64 -10.44
CA ALA A 140 7.92 -8.17 -9.49
C ALA A 140 7.84 -9.71 -9.46
N LYS A 141 8.59 -10.42 -10.32
CA LYS A 141 8.50 -11.88 -10.47
C LYS A 141 8.83 -12.66 -9.20
N ASP A 142 9.80 -12.18 -8.43
CA ASP A 142 10.30 -12.85 -7.21
C ASP A 142 9.70 -12.25 -5.93
N LEU A 143 8.65 -11.44 -6.07
CA LEU A 143 8.07 -10.69 -4.97
C LEU A 143 7.26 -11.61 -4.03
N ALA A 144 7.68 -11.72 -2.78
CA ALA A 144 6.92 -12.45 -1.77
C ALA A 144 5.69 -11.64 -1.33
N ILE A 145 4.49 -12.24 -1.36
CA ILE A 145 3.25 -11.55 -0.96
C ILE A 145 2.62 -12.31 0.21
N LEU A 146 2.48 -11.63 1.34
CA LEU A 146 1.60 -12.04 2.45
C LEU A 146 0.33 -11.21 2.37
N GLN A 147 -0.78 -11.85 2.03
CA GLN A 147 -2.10 -11.22 1.99
C GLN A 147 -2.98 -11.82 3.08
N CYS A 148 -3.61 -10.97 3.89
CA CYS A 148 -4.46 -11.38 5.00
C CYS A 148 -5.79 -10.64 4.94
N HIS A 149 -6.90 -11.34 5.16
CA HIS A 149 -8.24 -10.77 5.05
C HIS A 149 -9.16 -11.31 6.14
N GLY A 150 -10.03 -10.47 6.68
CA GLY A 150 -11.08 -10.92 7.60
C GLY A 150 -12.22 -11.59 6.83
N GLU A 151 -12.59 -12.82 7.18
CA GLU A 151 -13.65 -13.57 6.50
C GLU A 151 -15.03 -12.87 6.55
N LEU A 152 -15.26 -12.08 7.60
CA LEU A 152 -16.50 -11.35 7.85
C LEU A 152 -16.32 -9.82 7.68
N ASP A 153 -15.38 -9.37 6.85
CA ASP A 153 -15.15 -7.94 6.60
C ASP A 153 -16.35 -7.29 5.88
N PRO A 154 -17.06 -6.34 6.51
CA PRO A 154 -18.24 -5.71 5.92
C PRO A 154 -17.89 -4.56 4.96
N MET A 155 -16.63 -4.10 4.93
CA MET A 155 -16.18 -2.93 4.18
C MET A 155 -15.48 -3.31 2.89
N VAL A 156 -14.53 -4.25 2.98
CA VAL A 156 -13.84 -4.85 1.83
C VAL A 156 -14.18 -6.33 1.85
N PRO A 157 -15.22 -6.78 1.11
CA PRO A 157 -15.57 -8.20 1.03
C PRO A 157 -14.35 -9.09 0.73
N VAL A 158 -14.24 -10.21 1.45
CA VAL A 158 -13.09 -11.15 1.32
C VAL A 158 -12.80 -11.57 -0.12
N ARG A 159 -13.85 -11.72 -0.94
CA ARG A 159 -13.74 -12.04 -2.38
C ARG A 159 -12.98 -10.99 -3.22
N PHE A 160 -12.67 -9.81 -2.67
CA PHE A 160 -11.86 -8.78 -3.35
C PHE A 160 -10.38 -8.87 -3.00
N GLY A 161 -10.05 -9.59 -1.91
CA GLY A 161 -8.70 -9.74 -1.40
C GLY A 161 -8.29 -11.21 -1.21
N ALA A 162 -8.98 -12.14 -1.87
CA ALA A 162 -8.70 -13.58 -1.88
C ALA A 162 -8.41 -14.05 -3.31
#